data_AF-E6W7B1-F1
#
_entry.id   AF-E6W7B1-F1
#
_cell.length_a   1.000
_cell.length_b   1.000
_cell.length_c   1.000
_cell.angle_alpha   90.00
_cell.angle_beta   90.00
_cell.angle_gamma   90.00
#
_symmetry.space_group_name_H-M   'P 1'
#
loop_
_entity.id
_entity.type
_entity.pdbx_description
1 polymer ?
#
loop_
_entity_poly.entity_id
_entity_poly.type
_entity_poly.pdbx_seq_one_letter_code
_entity_poly.pdbx_strand_id
1 'polypeptide(L)'
;MKKSALVLFGLGILFALSTSALASDNMKALIDQRCTMCHTSERIYNAPPKSLDQWRETVLMMVVNGAALDNAQMESVAQYLYSLQNK
;
A
#
# COMPACT_ATOMS: atom_id res chain seq x y z
N MET A 1 -61.65 3.73 0.38
CA MET A 1 -60.54 2.92 0.93
C MET A 1 -59.45 2.79 -0.12
N LYS A 2 -58.44 3.67 -0.11
CA LYS A 2 -57.24 3.56 -0.96
C LYS A 2 -56.05 3.88 -0.06
N LYS A 3 -55.30 2.87 0.37
CA LYS A 3 -54.07 3.08 1.14
C LYS A 3 -52.93 3.26 0.14
N SER A 4 -52.54 4.51 -0.07
CA SER A 4 -51.31 4.86 -0.77
C SER A 4 -50.13 4.46 0.10
N ALA A 5 -49.31 3.51 -0.36
CA ALA A 5 -48.00 3.26 0.19
C ALA A 5 -47.00 4.20 -0.51
N LEU A 6 -46.76 5.35 0.12
CA LEU A 6 -45.64 6.21 -0.20
C LEU A 6 -44.38 5.49 0.28
N VAL A 7 -43.68 4.80 -0.61
CA VAL A 7 -42.35 4.26 -0.32
C VAL A 7 -41.39 5.45 -0.33
N LEU A 8 -41.10 5.95 0.87
CA LEU A 8 -39.98 6.84 1.13
C LEU A 8 -38.71 6.05 0.76
N PHE A 9 -38.12 6.35 -0.40
CA PHE A 9 -36.77 5.93 -0.74
C PHE A 9 -35.82 6.68 0.19
N GLY A 10 -35.61 6.07 1.37
CA GLY A 10 -34.69 6.53 2.38
C GLY A 10 -33.28 6.66 1.81
N LEU A 11 -32.72 7.84 2.01
CA LEU A 11 -31.31 8.15 2.25
C LEU A 11 -30.38 6.92 2.36
N GLY A 12 -30.00 6.39 1.20
CA GLY A 12 -29.16 5.20 1.08
C GLY A 12 -27.94 5.46 0.21
N ILE A 13 -27.30 6.63 0.36
CA ILE A 13 -25.96 6.83 -0.22
C ILE A 13 -24.98 6.21 0.76
N LEU A 14 -24.75 4.92 0.53
CA LEU A 14 -23.67 4.13 1.08
C LEU A 14 -22.37 4.91 0.88
N PHE A 15 -21.73 5.25 2.00
CA PHE A 15 -20.40 5.81 2.05
C PHE A 15 -19.44 4.76 1.46
N ALA A 16 -19.08 4.91 0.20
CA ALA A 16 -17.97 4.16 -0.39
C ALA A 16 -16.69 4.66 0.30
N LEU A 17 -16.30 4.02 1.41
CA LEU A 17 -15.02 4.28 2.05
C LEU A 17 -13.91 3.95 1.04
N SER A 18 -13.18 4.98 0.60
CA SER A 18 -11.99 4.85 -0.23
C SER A 18 -10.97 3.94 0.45
N THR A 19 -10.88 2.69 0.01
CA THR A 19 -9.99 1.65 0.56
C THR A 19 -8.51 1.90 0.28
N SER A 20 -8.19 2.85 -0.59
CA SER A 20 -6.83 3.14 -1.06
C SER A 20 -5.93 3.78 -0.01
N ALA A 21 -6.44 4.67 0.84
CA ALA A 21 -5.62 5.35 1.86
C ALA A 21 -5.20 4.39 3.00
N LEU A 22 -6.11 3.51 3.43
CA LEU A 22 -5.80 2.50 4.45
C LEU A 22 -4.75 1.49 3.95
N ALA A 23 -4.79 1.14 2.66
CA ALA A 23 -3.82 0.23 2.06
C ALA A 23 -2.40 0.82 2.03
N SER A 24 -2.24 2.12 1.73
CA SER A 24 -0.92 2.78 1.72
C SER A 24 -0.32 2.94 3.12
N ASP A 25 -1.14 3.31 4.11
CA ASP A 25 -0.68 3.46 5.50
C ASP A 25 -0.19 2.11 6.07
N ASN A 26 -0.89 1.02 5.73
CA ASN A 26 -0.47 -0.34 6.07
C ASN A 26 0.87 -0.71 5.43
N MET A 27 1.16 -0.23 4.22
CA MET A 27 2.42 -0.52 3.52
C MET A 27 3.60 0.22 4.14
N LYS A 28 3.42 1.50 4.47
CA LYS A 28 4.44 2.26 5.18
C LYS A 28 4.80 1.61 6.52
N ALA A 29 3.79 1.19 7.30
CA ALA A 29 4.01 0.52 8.57
C ALA A 29 4.79 -0.80 8.41
N LEU A 30 4.47 -1.60 7.38
CA LEU A 30 5.20 -2.83 7.07
C LEU A 30 6.66 -2.55 6.71
N ILE A 31 6.93 -1.56 5.86
CA ILE A 31 8.31 -1.17 5.48
C ILE A 31 9.07 -0.66 6.71
N ASP A 32 8.45 0.18 7.53
CA ASP A 32 9.07 0.67 8.75
C ASP A 32 9.39 -0.49 9.70
N GLN A 33 8.50 -1.47 9.86
CA GLN A 33 8.72 -2.63 10.73
C GLN A 33 9.80 -3.60 10.19
N ARG A 34 9.85 -3.83 8.88
CA ARG A 34 10.68 -4.89 8.27
C ARG A 34 12.02 -4.39 7.79
N CYS A 35 12.05 -3.23 7.16
CA CYS A 35 13.23 -2.72 6.48
C CYS A 35 14.13 -1.88 7.40
N THR A 36 13.56 -1.26 8.45
CA THR A 36 14.37 -0.44 9.38
C THR A 36 15.19 -1.24 10.38
N MET A 37 14.98 -2.55 10.42
CA MET A 37 15.82 -3.48 11.18
C MET A 37 17.29 -3.45 10.73
N CYS A 38 17.56 -3.08 9.47
CA CYS A 38 18.90 -3.03 8.88
C CYS A 38 19.22 -1.73 8.12
N HIS A 39 18.23 -0.90 7.80
CA HIS A 39 18.40 0.32 7.02
C HIS A 39 17.76 1.52 7.71
N THR A 40 18.26 2.72 7.46
CA THR A 40 17.58 3.93 7.92
C THR A 40 16.36 4.20 7.05
N SER A 41 15.29 4.78 7.62
CA SER A 41 14.13 5.24 6.85
C SER A 41 14.53 6.23 5.75
N GLU A 42 15.53 7.09 6.03
CA GLU A 42 16.09 8.00 5.04
C GLU A 42 16.62 7.27 3.80
N ARG A 43 17.43 6.22 3.98
CA ARG A 43 17.94 5.41 2.86
C ARG A 43 16.83 4.75 2.05
N ILE A 44 15.74 4.35 2.71
CA ILE A 44 14.62 3.66 2.06
C ILE A 44 13.78 4.65 1.25
N TYR A 45 13.31 5.73 1.88
CA TYR A 45 12.33 6.64 1.28
C TYR A 45 12.96 7.73 0.40
N ASN A 46 14.24 8.05 0.59
CA ASN A 46 14.98 9.02 -0.22
C ASN A 46 15.93 8.35 -1.23
N ALA A 47 15.73 7.06 -1.49
CA ALA A 47 16.47 6.37 -2.54
C ALA A 47 16.29 7.11 -3.90
N PRO A 48 17.32 7.13 -4.77
CA PRO A 48 17.17 7.66 -6.12
C PRO A 48 16.02 6.99 -6.88
N PRO A 49 15.37 7.69 -7.82
CA PRO A 49 14.32 7.10 -8.65
C PRO A 49 14.77 5.81 -9.32
N LYS A 50 13.92 4.79 -9.25
CA LYS A 50 14.13 3.48 -9.87
C LYS A 50 12.89 3.09 -10.67
N SER A 51 13.07 2.28 -11.71
CA SER A 51 11.95 1.60 -12.35
C SER A 51 11.32 0.57 -11.40
N LEU A 52 10.10 0.13 -11.69
CA LEU A 52 9.44 -0.90 -10.90
C LEU A 52 10.25 -2.21 -10.85
N ASP A 53 10.86 -2.62 -11.96
CA ASP A 53 11.71 -3.83 -12.01
C ASP A 53 12.98 -3.69 -11.16
N GLN A 54 13.60 -2.51 -11.16
CA GLN A 54 14.75 -2.23 -10.30
C GLN A 54 14.36 -2.26 -8.81
N TRP A 55 13.13 -1.86 -8.47
CA TRP A 55 12.61 -2.00 -7.11
C TRP A 55 12.35 -3.46 -6.74
N ARG A 56 11.76 -4.26 -7.64
CA ARG A 56 11.56 -5.71 -7.44
C ARG A 56 12.88 -6.41 -7.16
N GLU A 57 13.91 -6.15 -7.96
CA GLU A 57 15.25 -6.69 -7.74
C GLU A 57 15.83 -6.26 -6.39
N THR A 58 15.70 -4.97 -6.04
CA THR A 58 16.17 -4.44 -4.76
C THR A 58 15.50 -5.15 -3.58
N VAL A 59 14.17 -5.31 -3.61
CA VAL A 59 13.40 -5.97 -2.54
C VAL A 59 13.73 -7.46 -2.47
N LEU A 60 13.89 -8.13 -3.61
CA LEU A 60 14.36 -9.52 -3.66
C LEU A 60 15.72 -9.67 -2.98
N MET A 61 16.66 -8.78 -3.25
CA MET A 61 17.97 -8.79 -2.58
C MET A 61 17.84 -8.60 -1.06
N MET A 62 16.87 -7.82 -0.58
CA MET A 62 16.64 -7.69 0.85
C MET A 62 16.11 -8.98 1.47
N VAL A 63 15.24 -9.70 0.77
CA VAL A 63 14.76 -11.02 1.21
C VAL A 63 15.88 -12.05 1.23
N VAL A 64 16.72 -12.08 0.19
CA VAL A 64 17.94 -12.92 0.15
C VAL A 64 18.88 -12.60 1.32
N ASN A 65 18.96 -11.33 1.73
CA ASN A 65 19.75 -10.87 2.88
C ASN A 65 19.04 -11.03 4.24
N GLY A 66 17.85 -11.65 4.28
CA GLY A 66 17.16 -12.01 5.52
C GLY A 66 15.93 -11.17 5.88
N ALA A 67 15.46 -10.27 5.02
CA ALA A 67 14.18 -9.59 5.23
C ALA A 67 13.02 -10.59 5.15
N ALA A 68 12.18 -10.62 6.18
CA ALA A 68 11.04 -11.52 6.25
C ALA A 68 9.82 -10.93 5.51
N LEU A 69 9.74 -11.18 4.21
CA LEU A 69 8.60 -10.85 3.35
C LEU A 69 8.15 -12.09 2.57
N ASP A 70 6.84 -12.22 2.35
CA ASP A 70 6.30 -13.16 1.36
C ASP A 70 6.27 -12.54 -0.06
N ASN A 71 5.98 -13.36 -1.07
CA ASN A 71 5.97 -12.94 -2.48
C ASN A 71 4.98 -11.79 -2.76
N ALA A 72 3.83 -11.76 -2.10
CA ALA A 72 2.82 -10.71 -2.30
C ALA A 72 3.26 -9.39 -1.64
N GLN A 73 3.89 -9.48 -0.47
CA GLN A 73 4.49 -8.34 0.22
C GLN A 73 5.66 -7.77 -0.57
N MET A 74 6.51 -8.60 -1.17
CA MET A 74 7.62 -8.14 -2.02
C MET A 74 7.12 -7.25 -3.16
N GLU A 75 6.10 -7.72 -3.88
CA GLU A 75 5.52 -6.98 -5.00
C GLU A 75 4.86 -5.68 -4.54
N SER A 76 4.12 -5.74 -3.42
CA SER A 76 3.43 -4.57 -2.86
C SER A 76 4.42 -3.50 -2.36
N VAL A 77 5.53 -3.89 -1.76
CA VAL A 77 6.61 -2.98 -1.34
C VAL A 77 7.25 -2.33 -2.56
N ALA A 78 7.56 -3.10 -3.61
CA ALA A 78 8.15 -2.57 -4.84
C ALA A 78 7.24 -1.53 -5.51
N GLN A 79 5.94 -1.83 -5.63
CA GLN A 79 4.95 -0.90 -6.18
C GLN A 79 4.81 0.37 -5.35
N TYR A 80 4.78 0.23 -4.02
CA TYR A 80 4.68 1.37 -3.12
C TYR A 80 5.89 2.31 -3.24
N LEU A 81 7.12 1.78 -3.15
CA LEU A 81 8.34 2.58 -3.28
C LEU A 81 8.45 3.24 -4.66
N TYR A 82 8.06 2.52 -5.73
CA TYR A 82 7.96 3.09 -7.07
C TYR A 82 6.97 4.27 -7.13
N SER A 83 5.77 4.10 -6.57
CA SER A 83 4.73 5.14 -6.57
C SER A 83 5.11 6.41 -5.81
N LEU A 84 5.95 6.29 -4.77
CA LEU A 84 6.44 7.45 -4.03
C LEU A 84 7.33 8.35 -4.89
N GLN A 85 8.02 7.77 -5.87
CA GLN A 85 9.01 8.46 -6.71
C GLN A 85 8.45 8.98 -8.05
N ASN A 86 7.27 8.51 -8.46
CA ASN A 86 6.70 8.75 -9.80
C ASN A 86 5.30 9.38 -9.73
N LYS A 87 5.16 10.43 -8.92
CA LYS A 87 3.91 11.19 -8.77
C LYS A 87 3.71 12.22 -9.86
#